data_AF-A0A8I2YGZ1-F1
#
_entry.id   AF-A0A8I2YGZ1-F1
#
_cell.length_a   1.000
_cell.length_b   1.000
_cell.length_c   1.000
_cell.angle_alpha   90.00
_cell.angle_beta   90.00
_cell.angle_gamma   90.00
#
_symmetry.space_group_name_H-M   'P 1'
#
loop_
_entity.id
_entity.type
_entity.pdbx_description
1 polymer ?
#
loop_
_entity_poly.entity_id
_entity_poly.type
_entity_poly.pdbx_seq_one_letter_code
_entity_poly.pdbx_strand_id
1 'polypeptide(L)'
;MTTLTGSSAVESHLHEQVADTASEILVAETVLNDIAAVQATRKGKAREDAPRSDADIALDLQAASLTALISVLQDHRFALSIDRAIESDAHQLGRLSLVERAERDDHRAAVALREGLDLPCQTRPQRMMEQFPEKLIPYTVDVPQKPQRWTWEPSVRA
;
A
#
# COMPACT_ATOMS: atom_id res chain seq x y z
N MET A 1 23.02 7.52 24.40
CA MET A 1 23.41 7.20 23.00
C MET A 1 23.16 5.72 22.78
N THR A 2 21.99 5.36 22.25
CA THR A 2 21.65 3.97 21.92
C THR A 2 20.75 3.98 20.68
N THR A 3 21.33 3.48 19.57
CA THR A 3 20.73 2.88 18.37
C THR A 3 19.58 3.59 17.64
N LEU A 4 19.91 4.32 16.56
CA LEU A 4 19.05 4.61 15.40
C LEU A 4 19.75 4.11 14.12
N THR A 5 20.08 2.81 14.09
CA THR A 5 20.72 2.14 12.95
C THR A 5 19.88 0.98 12.40
N GLY A 6 18.61 0.88 12.80
CA GLY A 6 17.68 -0.19 12.36
C GLY A 6 16.86 0.15 11.12
N SER A 7 16.40 1.39 10.96
CA SER A 7 15.43 1.78 9.91
C SER A 7 15.97 1.57 8.49
N SER A 8 17.20 1.99 8.23
CA SER A 8 17.81 1.94 6.89
C SER A 8 18.10 0.50 6.42
N ALA A 9 18.40 -0.42 7.33
CA ALA A 9 18.64 -1.82 6.99
C ALA A 9 17.34 -2.58 6.67
N VAL A 10 16.26 -2.27 7.40
CA VAL A 10 14.93 -2.86 7.17
C VAL A 10 14.35 -2.36 5.84
N GLU A 11 14.44 -1.06 5.55
CA GLU A 11 13.99 -0.49 4.28
C GLU A 11 14.72 -1.08 3.07
N SER A 12 16.04 -1.27 3.18
CA SER A 12 16.85 -1.89 2.12
C SER A 12 16.46 -3.35 1.88
N HIS A 13 16.26 -4.11 2.95
CA HIS A 13 15.84 -5.52 2.88
C HIS A 13 14.44 -5.66 2.29
N LEU A 14 13.49 -4.80 2.66
CA LEU A 14 12.15 -4.80 2.10
C LEU A 14 12.14 -4.43 0.62
N HIS A 15 13.01 -3.50 0.18
CA HIS A 15 13.13 -3.14 -1.22
C HIS A 15 13.69 -4.30 -2.05
N GLU A 16 14.73 -4.97 -1.53
CA GLU A 16 15.31 -6.17 -2.11
C GLU A 16 14.29 -7.32 -2.18
N GLN A 17 13.51 -7.56 -1.12
CA GLN A 17 12.44 -8.56 -1.09
C GLN A 17 11.30 -8.28 -2.08
N VAL A 18 10.91 -7.01 -2.28
CA VAL A 18 9.88 -6.66 -3.28
C VAL A 18 10.41 -6.88 -4.71
N ALA A 19 11.67 -6.55 -4.97
CA ALA A 19 12.30 -6.83 -6.26
C ALA A 19 12.44 -8.34 -6.52
N ASP A 20 12.75 -9.11 -5.47
CA ASP A 20 12.82 -10.57 -5.51
C ASP A 20 11.43 -11.17 -5.79
N THR A 21 10.40 -10.74 -5.06
CA THR A 21 9.00 -11.17 -5.26
C THR A 21 8.49 -10.87 -6.67
N ALA A 22 8.79 -9.68 -7.22
CA ALA A 22 8.39 -9.33 -8.58
C ALA A 22 9.08 -10.20 -9.64
N SER A 23 10.35 -10.55 -9.41
CA SER A 23 11.10 -11.44 -10.27
C SER A 23 10.56 -12.87 -10.21
N GLU A 24 10.23 -13.37 -9.01
CA GLU A 24 9.61 -14.69 -8.82
C GLU A 24 8.24 -14.81 -9.52
N ILE A 25 7.38 -13.77 -9.42
CA ILE A 25 6.11 -13.73 -10.14
C ILE A 25 6.35 -13.81 -11.65
N LEU A 26 7.28 -13.02 -12.19
CA LEU A 26 7.59 -13.02 -13.61
C LEU A 26 8.09 -14.40 -14.09
N VAL A 27 8.93 -15.07 -13.29
CA VAL A 27 9.39 -16.43 -13.58
C VAL A 27 8.22 -17.40 -13.60
N ALA A 28 7.34 -17.35 -12.60
CA ALA A 28 6.17 -18.24 -12.53
C ALA A 28 5.20 -18.02 -13.71
N GLU A 29 4.93 -16.77 -14.08
CA GLU A 29 4.12 -16.40 -15.25
C GLU A 29 4.73 -16.90 -16.56
N THR A 30 6.07 -16.78 -16.70
CA THR A 30 6.79 -17.29 -17.87
C THR A 30 6.62 -18.81 -18.00
N VAL A 31 6.76 -19.56 -16.90
CA VAL A 31 6.56 -21.02 -16.91
C VAL A 31 5.10 -21.38 -17.22
N LEU A 32 4.12 -20.63 -16.71
CA LEU A 32 2.71 -20.84 -17.06
C LEU A 32 2.45 -20.64 -18.56
N ASN A 33 3.06 -19.61 -19.17
CA ASN A 33 2.96 -19.38 -20.61
C ASN A 33 3.57 -20.54 -21.42
N ASP A 34 4.71 -21.07 -20.96
CA ASP A 34 5.34 -22.24 -21.58
C ASP A 34 4.45 -23.49 -21.49
N ILE A 35 3.84 -23.74 -20.33
CA ILE A 35 2.88 -24.84 -20.15
C ILE A 35 1.70 -24.68 -21.11
N ALA A 36 1.13 -23.48 -21.20
CA ALA A 36 0.02 -23.19 -22.10
C ALA A 36 0.41 -23.42 -23.58
N ALA A 37 1.62 -22.99 -23.98
CA ALA A 37 2.14 -23.22 -25.32
C ALA A 37 2.29 -24.72 -25.63
N VAL A 38 2.86 -25.50 -24.69
CA VAL A 38 3.00 -26.95 -24.84
C VAL A 38 1.62 -27.62 -24.97
N GLN A 39 0.66 -27.26 -24.12
CA GLN A 39 -0.69 -27.81 -24.18
C GLN A 39 -1.42 -27.46 -25.49
N ALA A 40 -1.25 -26.23 -26.00
CA ALA A 40 -1.85 -25.80 -27.27
C ALA A 40 -1.34 -26.63 -28.45
N THR A 41 -0.05 -26.97 -28.49
CA THR A 41 0.52 -27.81 -29.57
C THR A 41 0.04 -29.26 -29.55
N ARG A 42 -0.45 -29.75 -28.40
CA ARG A 42 -0.93 -31.14 -28.22
C ARG A 42 -2.41 -31.31 -28.52
N LYS A 43 -3.23 -30.27 -28.31
CA LYS A 43 -4.69 -30.29 -28.49
C LYS A 43 -5.14 -30.68 -29.91
N GLY A 44 -4.30 -30.53 -30.93
CA GLY A 44 -4.60 -30.92 -32.32
C GLY A 44 -4.03 -32.27 -32.77
N LYS A 45 -3.29 -32.99 -31.92
CA LYS A 45 -2.60 -34.25 -32.29
C LYS A 45 -3.19 -35.50 -31.64
N ALA A 46 -4.00 -35.32 -30.60
CA ALA A 46 -4.66 -36.42 -29.89
C ALA A 46 -6.09 -36.64 -30.43
N ARG A 47 -6.53 -37.90 -30.47
CA ARG A 47 -7.94 -38.24 -30.71
C ARG A 47 -8.76 -37.83 -29.49
N GLU A 48 -9.98 -37.34 -29.72
CA GLU A 48 -10.88 -36.85 -28.68
C GLU A 48 -11.23 -37.92 -27.62
N ASP A 49 -11.22 -39.20 -28.02
CA ASP A 49 -11.51 -40.35 -27.15
C ASP A 49 -10.27 -40.92 -26.43
N ALA A 50 -9.09 -40.32 -26.60
CA ALA A 50 -7.87 -40.82 -25.95
C ALA A 50 -7.84 -40.40 -24.47
N PRO A 51 -7.54 -41.31 -23.53
CA PRO A 51 -7.35 -40.95 -22.13
C PRO A 51 -6.20 -39.94 -21.97
N ARG A 52 -6.34 -39.03 -21.01
CA ARG A 52 -5.30 -38.04 -20.68
C ARG A 52 -3.99 -38.75 -20.33
N SER A 53 -2.88 -38.25 -20.88
CA SER A 53 -1.57 -38.77 -20.53
C SER A 53 -1.12 -38.29 -19.15
N ASP A 54 -0.28 -39.07 -18.47
CA ASP A 54 0.33 -38.68 -17.20
C ASP A 54 1.07 -37.34 -17.32
N ALA A 55 1.66 -37.05 -18.48
CA ALA A 55 2.33 -35.79 -18.75
C ALA A 55 1.34 -34.61 -18.77
N ASP A 56 0.13 -34.79 -19.28
CA ASP A 56 -0.89 -33.72 -19.30
C ASP A 56 -1.43 -33.48 -17.88
N ILE A 57 -1.58 -34.55 -17.09
CA ILE A 57 -1.96 -34.44 -15.67
C ILE A 57 -0.86 -33.71 -14.87
N ALA A 58 0.40 -34.03 -15.11
CA ALA A 58 1.54 -33.37 -14.46
C ALA A 58 1.61 -31.88 -14.82
N LEU A 59 1.37 -31.52 -16.09
CA LEU A 59 1.32 -30.12 -16.53
C LEU A 59 0.17 -29.35 -15.89
N ASP A 60 -1.01 -29.95 -15.77
CA ASP A 60 -2.15 -29.33 -15.09
C ASP A 60 -1.85 -29.09 -13.60
N LEU A 61 -1.22 -30.06 -12.93
CA LEU A 61 -0.84 -29.93 -11.52
C LEU A 61 0.21 -28.83 -11.33
N GLN A 62 1.19 -28.77 -12.23
CA GLN A 62 2.22 -27.72 -12.21
C GLN A 62 1.59 -26.34 -12.44
N ALA A 63 0.66 -26.22 -13.40
CA ALA A 63 -0.04 -24.97 -13.65
C ALA A 63 -0.83 -24.51 -12.42
N ALA A 64 -1.60 -25.42 -11.80
CA ALA A 64 -2.34 -25.11 -10.57
C ALA A 64 -1.41 -24.66 -9.43
N SER A 65 -0.26 -25.31 -9.28
CA SER A 65 0.73 -24.96 -8.25
C SER A 65 1.34 -23.57 -8.48
N LEU A 66 1.69 -23.24 -9.74
CA LEU A 66 2.23 -21.93 -10.09
C LEU A 66 1.20 -20.81 -9.93
N THR A 67 -0.07 -21.06 -10.29
CA THR A 67 -1.15 -20.08 -10.04
C THR A 67 -1.33 -19.81 -8.55
N ALA A 68 -1.31 -20.86 -7.72
CA ALA A 68 -1.36 -20.70 -6.27
C ALA A 68 -0.15 -19.91 -5.73
N LEU A 69 1.05 -20.21 -6.23
CA LEU A 69 2.26 -19.49 -5.85
C LEU A 69 2.18 -18.00 -6.19
N ILE A 70 1.74 -17.65 -7.41
CA ILE A 70 1.56 -16.25 -7.83
C ILE A 70 0.59 -15.52 -6.89
N SER A 71 -0.53 -16.15 -6.53
CA SER A 71 -1.49 -15.56 -5.58
C SER A 71 -0.83 -15.22 -4.24
N VAL A 72 -0.06 -16.16 -3.69
CA VAL A 72 0.65 -15.95 -2.40
C VAL A 72 1.68 -14.82 -2.51
N LEU A 73 2.43 -14.76 -3.61
CA LEU A 73 3.42 -13.70 -3.83
C LEU A 73 2.76 -12.33 -4.01
N GLN A 74 1.61 -12.26 -4.67
CA GLN A 74 0.82 -11.04 -4.81
C GLN A 74 0.28 -10.55 -3.46
N ASP A 75 -0.24 -11.47 -2.64
CA ASP A 75 -0.70 -11.17 -1.28
C ASP A 75 0.44 -10.66 -0.41
N HIS A 76 1.61 -11.29 -0.50
CA HIS A 76 2.82 -10.84 0.20
C HIS A 76 3.21 -9.41 -0.22
N ARG A 77 3.27 -9.14 -1.53
CA ARG A 77 3.60 -7.81 -2.06
C ARG A 77 2.58 -6.76 -1.61
N PHE A 78 1.30 -7.12 -1.54
CA PHE A 78 0.26 -6.24 -1.06
C PHE A 78 0.41 -5.94 0.44
N ALA A 79 0.67 -6.96 1.27
CA ALA A 79 0.92 -6.77 2.70
C ALA A 79 2.09 -5.82 2.96
N LEU A 80 3.20 -5.96 2.23
CA LEU A 80 4.35 -5.06 2.32
C LEU A 80 3.99 -3.61 1.91
N SER A 81 3.09 -3.44 0.94
CA SER A 81 2.64 -2.11 0.53
C SER A 81 1.83 -1.41 1.63
N ILE A 82 1.00 -2.17 2.37
CA ILE A 82 0.24 -1.66 3.52
C ILE A 82 1.20 -1.26 4.63
N ASP A 83 2.18 -2.11 4.95
CA ASP A 83 3.15 -1.85 6.01
C ASP A 83 3.91 -0.56 5.76
N ARG A 84 4.38 -0.34 4.52
CA ARG A 84 5.03 0.91 4.10
C ARG A 84 4.12 2.12 4.19
N ALA A 85 2.86 1.99 3.81
CA ALA A 85 1.89 3.10 3.90
C ALA A 85 1.61 3.48 5.36
N ILE A 86 1.52 2.49 6.25
CA ILE A 86 1.37 2.72 7.70
C ILE A 86 2.61 3.44 8.24
N GLU A 87 3.80 3.00 7.86
CA GLU A 87 5.06 3.63 8.31
C GLU A 87 5.20 5.06 7.77
N SER A 88 4.89 5.31 6.49
CA SER A 88 4.94 6.66 5.92
C SER A 88 3.97 7.62 6.61
N ASP A 89 2.80 7.12 6.97
CA ASP A 89 1.72 7.94 7.51
C ASP A 89 1.78 8.05 9.04
N ALA A 90 2.59 7.23 9.71
CA ALA A 90 2.71 7.18 11.17
C ALA A 90 2.99 8.57 11.78
N HIS A 91 3.87 9.36 11.15
CA HIS A 91 4.17 10.71 11.62
C HIS A 91 2.97 11.66 11.48
N GLN A 92 2.21 11.56 10.37
CA GLN A 92 1.02 12.38 10.16
C GLN A 92 -0.09 12.00 11.14
N LEU A 93 -0.34 10.70 11.33
CA LEU A 93 -1.29 10.19 12.31
C LEU A 93 -0.92 10.62 13.73
N GLY A 94 0.38 10.61 14.08
CA GLY A 94 0.86 11.12 15.36
C GLY A 94 0.56 12.61 15.57
N ARG A 95 0.72 13.44 14.53
CA ARG A 95 0.38 14.87 14.57
C ARG A 95 -1.12 15.09 14.72
N LEU A 96 -1.94 14.39 13.94
CA LEU A 96 -3.41 14.47 14.04
C LEU A 96 -3.90 14.06 15.43
N SER A 97 -3.34 12.99 15.98
CA SER A 97 -3.66 12.54 17.35
C SER A 97 -3.36 13.60 18.41
N LEU A 98 -2.27 14.37 18.24
CA LEU A 98 -1.94 15.50 19.13
C LEU A 98 -2.96 16.64 19.02
N VAL A 99 -3.38 16.97 17.80
CA VAL A 99 -4.40 18.00 17.56
C VAL A 99 -5.73 17.60 18.20
N GLU A 100 -6.24 16.39 17.92
CA GLU A 100 -7.49 15.93 18.50
C GLU A 100 -7.47 15.92 20.03
N ARG A 101 -6.32 15.59 20.62
CA ARG A 101 -6.17 15.57 22.08
C ARG A 101 -6.21 16.98 22.65
N ALA A 102 -5.56 17.94 22.01
CA ALA A 102 -5.62 19.34 22.43
C ALA A 102 -7.04 19.91 22.28
N GLU A 103 -7.74 19.63 21.19
CA GLU A 103 -9.14 20.03 21.00
C GLU A 103 -10.07 19.45 22.08
N ARG A 104 -9.87 18.16 22.43
CA ARG A 104 -10.61 17.53 23.54
C ARG A 104 -10.30 18.19 24.89
N ASP A 105 -9.05 18.56 25.14
CA ASP A 105 -8.64 19.23 26.37
C ASP A 105 -9.22 20.66 26.42
N ASP A 106 -9.24 21.39 25.31
CA ASP A 106 -9.84 22.73 25.19
C ASP A 106 -11.35 22.67 25.43
N HIS A 107 -12.03 21.66 24.87
CA HIS A 107 -13.44 21.44 25.12
C HIS A 107 -13.73 21.25 26.62
N ARG A 108 -12.90 20.47 27.32
CA ARG A 108 -13.04 20.28 28.77
C ARG A 108 -12.81 21.56 29.56
N ALA A 109 -11.81 22.36 29.16
CA ALA A 109 -11.56 23.65 29.79
C ALA A 109 -12.72 24.63 29.58
N ALA A 110 -13.30 24.67 28.38
CA ALA A 110 -14.46 25.50 28.08
C ALA A 110 -15.71 25.07 28.86
N VAL A 111 -15.93 23.77 29.04
CA VAL A 111 -17.03 23.24 29.88
C VAL A 111 -16.82 23.63 31.35
N ALA A 112 -15.61 23.46 31.90
CA ALA A 112 -15.30 23.86 33.28
C ALA A 112 -15.53 25.36 33.50
N LEU A 113 -15.09 26.20 32.55
CA LEU A 113 -15.30 27.64 32.58
C LEU A 113 -16.79 28.00 32.57
N ARG A 114 -17.60 27.32 31.74
CA ARG A 114 -19.06 27.53 31.68
C ARG A 114 -19.75 27.17 32.99
N GLU A 115 -19.27 26.13 33.68
CA GLU A 115 -19.84 25.64 34.93
C GLU A 115 -19.32 26.39 36.17
N GLY A 116 -18.43 27.37 35.99
CA GLY A 116 -17.83 28.13 37.09
C GLY A 116 -16.86 27.30 37.93
N LEU A 117 -16.34 26.21 37.38
CA LEU A 117 -15.31 25.37 38.00
C LEU A 117 -13.92 25.94 37.71
N ASP A 118 -12.93 25.53 38.51
CA ASP A 118 -11.54 25.87 38.27
C ASP A 118 -11.07 25.33 36.91
N LEU A 119 -10.36 26.18 36.15
CA LEU A 119 -9.80 25.81 34.87
C LEU A 119 -8.73 24.72 35.05
N PRO A 120 -8.80 23.62 34.26
CA PRO A 120 -7.76 22.60 34.30
C PRO A 120 -6.42 23.18 33.83
N CYS A 121 -5.33 22.64 34.37
CA CYS A 121 -4.00 23.05 33.93
C CYS A 121 -3.79 22.69 32.45
N GLN A 122 -3.10 23.58 31.75
CA GLN A 122 -2.85 23.41 30.32
C GLN A 122 -2.01 22.16 30.04
N THR A 123 -2.52 21.28 29.19
CA THR A 123 -1.86 20.02 28.85
C THR A 123 -0.71 20.25 27.87
N ARG A 124 0.18 19.26 27.75
CA ARG A 124 1.29 19.32 26.78
C ARG A 124 0.80 19.48 25.33
N PRO A 125 -0.23 18.74 24.86
CA PRO A 125 -0.82 18.97 23.53
C PRO A 125 -1.28 20.42 23.30
N GLN A 126 -2.02 21.00 24.24
CA GLN A 126 -2.47 22.40 24.18
C GLN A 126 -1.29 23.38 24.06
N ARG A 127 -0.26 23.21 24.91
CA ARG A 127 0.97 24.02 24.83
C ARG A 127 1.70 23.87 23.50
N MET A 128 1.74 22.66 22.95
CA MET A 128 2.37 22.42 21.66
C MET A 128 1.60 23.07 20.51
N MET A 129 0.27 23.10 20.57
CA MET A 129 -0.57 23.81 19.58
C MET A 129 -0.36 25.33 19.60
N GLU A 130 -0.21 25.92 20.77
CA GLU A 130 0.03 27.37 20.90
C GLU A 130 1.45 27.79 20.47
N GLN A 131 2.45 26.94 20.74
CA GLN A 131 3.86 27.27 20.47
C GLN A 131 4.31 26.93 19.04
N PHE A 132 3.73 25.91 18.42
CA PHE A 132 4.17 25.42 17.12
C PHE A 132 2.98 24.95 16.24
N PRO A 133 2.01 25.81 15.93
CA PRO A 133 0.83 25.43 15.14
C PRO A 133 1.23 24.86 13.76
N GLU A 134 2.25 25.42 13.11
CA GLU A 134 2.78 24.94 11.82
C GLU A 134 3.40 23.53 11.87
N LYS A 135 3.85 23.08 13.05
CA LYS A 135 4.40 21.73 13.23
C LYS A 135 3.35 20.68 13.50
N LEU A 136 2.09 21.07 13.69
CA LEU A 136 0.98 20.17 14.03
C LEU A 136 -0.09 20.10 12.95
N ILE A 137 -0.29 21.19 12.21
CA ILE A 137 -1.19 21.23 11.06
C ILE A 137 -0.44 20.69 9.84
N PRO A 138 -0.80 19.51 9.28
CA PRO A 138 -0.32 19.16 7.95
C PRO A 138 -0.79 20.27 7.01
N TYR A 139 0.15 20.88 6.27
CA TYR A 139 -0.16 21.96 5.33
C TYR A 139 -1.43 21.65 4.54
N THR A 140 -2.25 22.70 4.37
CA THR A 140 -3.42 22.75 3.48
C THR A 140 -3.20 21.84 2.29
N VAL A 141 -4.16 20.93 2.06
CA VAL A 141 -4.32 20.21 0.80
C VAL A 141 -3.99 21.21 -0.30
N ASP A 142 -2.94 20.94 -1.06
CA ASP A 142 -2.66 21.66 -2.29
C ASP A 142 -3.92 21.45 -3.14
N VAL A 143 -4.84 22.41 -3.08
CA VAL A 143 -6.04 22.37 -3.91
C VAL A 143 -5.46 22.34 -5.31
N PRO A 144 -5.67 21.25 -6.08
CA PRO A 144 -5.10 21.17 -7.40
C PRO A 144 -5.51 22.45 -8.13
N GLN A 145 -4.51 23.25 -8.53
CA GLN A 145 -4.75 24.38 -9.39
C GLN A 145 -5.61 23.86 -10.54
N LYS A 146 -6.78 24.48 -10.71
CA LYS A 146 -7.77 24.24 -11.76
C LYS A 146 -7.14 23.47 -12.91
N PRO A 147 -7.62 22.25 -13.26
CA PRO A 147 -7.08 21.56 -14.41
C PRO A 147 -7.11 22.52 -15.60
N GLN A 148 -5.96 22.71 -16.24
CA GLN A 148 -5.89 23.47 -17.47
C GLN A 148 -6.99 22.93 -18.39
N ARG A 149 -7.81 23.86 -18.90
CA ARG A 149 -8.86 23.60 -19.87
C ARG A 149 -8.38 22.53 -20.85
N TRP A 150 -9.05 21.40 -20.87
CA TRP A 150 -9.01 20.49 -22.01
C TRP A 150 -9.64 21.27 -23.18
N THR A 151 -8.81 21.93 -23.97
CA THR A 151 -9.23 22.44 -25.28
C THR A 151 -9.35 21.23 -26.18
N TRP A 152 -10.58 20.77 -26.39
CA TRP A 152 -10.90 19.88 -27.50
C TRP A 152 -10.61 20.67 -28.80
N GLU A 153 -9.46 20.42 -29.42
CA GLU A 153 -9.27 20.75 -30.84
C GLU A 153 -9.92 19.63 -31.66
N PRO A 154 -10.96 19.91 -32.46
CA PRO A 154 -11.44 18.93 -33.41
C PRO A 154 -10.41 18.83 -34.54
N SER A 155 -9.64 17.75 -34.58
CA SER A 155 -8.83 17.40 -35.74
C SER A 155 -9.76 17.16 -36.93
N VAL A 156 -9.79 18.14 -37.82
CA VAL A 156 -10.46 18.07 -39.12
C VAL A 156 -9.48 17.46 -40.13
N ARG A 157 -9.89 16.31 -40.72
CA ARG A 157 -9.63 15.78 -42.09
C ARG A 157 -9.11 14.35 -42.12
N ALA A 158 -9.87 13.47 -42.77
CA ALA A 158 -9.65 13.13 -44.19
C ALA A 158 -11.03 12.91 -44.85
#